data_AF-A0A7S1UA02-F1
#
_entry.id   AF-A0A7S1UA02-F1
#
_cell.length_a   1.000
_cell.length_b   1.000
_cell.length_c   1.000
_cell.angle_alpha   90.00
_cell.angle_beta   90.00
_cell.angle_gamma   90.00
#
_symmetry.space_group_name_H-M   'P 1'
#
loop_
_entity.id
_entity.type
_entity.pdbx_description
1 polymer ?
#
loop_
_entity_poly.entity_id
_entity_poly.type
_entity_poly.pdbx_seq_one_letter_code
_entity_poly.pdbx_strand_id
1 'polypeptide(L)'
;NRYGGGGGGGGGGGGGRRGPKGAPMRFGSRGRALPPGADLPDCDRVDREGMVYAQRDGAGVKYFQDRKRQYPFDGGLDALALLKGLLTANDVIMPISKKRMEDSGNAAELLKEGEKLYAEKPTMKRHHGAKGTWSDAEYAHPGLQHEYLRLKSFQRFTESWALLERAAMYGIFDDLLLPPDAPEATDKESKVVCGLGGGPGYELLAFDWFMRYWAHARRKGGAGEAAEVRSRAGRQAWLAAQTFAIDGTTGEKAEPNANPSPSPNGEGEGGEGKQGAAEVGEEYRVAPLDFISVDLQPTWEPFVSALGYRFAQYDLHGERKPTEAAGRERLDICIISNVLNYCTDEDSAELLTNLLRNGTRAILLNERGAEQRMVELVQKRGVRVVRLLCQEGCGRDDRQMIFFPPAENPSPNANAPPPPPHAADAPSPEANPDRNPKPDANPNVGAPLPPPPPPPPHPGVTYTQQDAMAHADLVFPNVPYEERKFQR
;
A
#
# COMPACT_ATOMS: atom_id res chain seq x y z
N ASN A 1 -13.28 77.44 16.45
CA ASN A 1 -14.72 77.16 16.72
C ASN A 1 -14.92 75.66 16.74
N ARG A 2 -14.76 75.04 17.93
CA ARG A 2 -15.83 74.48 18.81
C ARG A 2 -16.33 73.14 18.25
N TYR A 3 -16.18 71.96 18.86
CA TYR A 3 -15.88 71.45 20.22
C TYR A 3 -15.04 70.15 20.04
N GLY A 4 -14.06 69.73 20.86
CA GLY A 4 -14.00 69.56 22.32
C GLY A 4 -14.38 68.10 22.67
N GLY A 5 -13.45 67.13 22.72
CA GLY A 5 -12.74 66.63 23.92
C GLY A 5 -13.05 65.12 24.08
N GLY A 6 -12.29 64.19 24.66
CA GLY A 6 -11.00 64.14 25.35
C GLY A 6 -10.93 62.79 26.11
N GLY A 7 -9.75 62.21 26.29
CA GLY A 7 -9.44 61.06 27.20
C GLY A 7 -9.98 59.68 26.76
N GLY A 8 -9.24 58.57 26.77
CA GLY A 8 -8.21 58.12 27.69
C GLY A 8 -8.76 56.92 28.48
N GLY A 9 -8.21 55.72 28.29
CA GLY A 9 -8.55 54.55 29.13
C GLY A 9 -8.37 53.20 28.43
N GLY A 10 -7.38 52.42 28.87
CA GLY A 10 -7.10 51.09 28.36
C GLY A 10 -8.15 50.04 28.73
N GLY A 11 -8.11 48.93 28.01
CA GLY A 11 -8.89 47.73 28.30
C GLY A 11 -8.49 46.62 27.35
N GLY A 12 -7.66 45.70 27.84
CA GLY A 12 -7.29 44.48 27.14
C GLY A 12 -8.53 43.63 26.84
N GLY A 13 -8.54 43.03 25.66
CA GLY A 13 -9.60 42.12 25.22
C GLY A 13 -9.08 41.23 24.11
N GLY A 14 -8.31 40.21 24.50
CA GLY A 14 -7.83 39.16 23.61
C GLY A 14 -8.98 38.38 23.00
N GLY A 15 -9.38 38.75 21.77
CA GLY A 15 -10.27 37.97 20.92
C GLY A 15 -9.48 36.91 20.15
N GLY A 16 -9.03 35.86 20.84
CA GLY A 16 -8.40 34.71 20.21
C GLY A 16 -9.39 33.97 19.31
N ARG A 17 -9.33 34.23 18.00
CA ARG A 17 -9.88 33.32 16.98
C ARG A 17 -9.10 32.01 17.08
N ARG A 18 -9.64 31.06 17.86
CA ARG A 18 -9.22 29.66 17.79
C ARG A 18 -9.61 29.15 16.41
N GLY A 19 -8.66 29.15 15.48
CA GLY A 19 -8.77 28.35 14.27
C GLY A 19 -9.00 26.88 14.64
N PRO A 20 -9.55 26.08 13.71
CA PRO A 20 -9.67 24.64 13.93
C PRO A 20 -8.29 24.12 14.35
N LYS A 21 -8.25 23.29 15.40
CA LYS A 21 -7.04 22.67 15.94
C LYS A 21 -6.38 21.82 14.85
N GLY A 22 -5.63 22.47 13.96
CA GLY A 22 -4.61 21.84 13.16
C GLY A 22 -3.53 21.33 14.10
N ALA A 23 -3.01 20.15 13.77
CA ALA A 23 -1.90 19.50 14.45
C ALA A 23 -0.78 20.50 14.80
N PRO A 24 -0.12 20.33 15.96
CA PRO A 24 0.81 21.33 16.49
C PRO A 24 1.94 21.69 15.51
N MET A 25 2.15 23.00 15.32
CA MET A 25 3.32 23.59 14.65
C MET A 25 4.59 23.42 15.48
N ARG A 26 5.11 22.22 15.55
CA ARG A 26 6.53 21.92 15.81
C ARG A 26 6.87 20.74 14.93
N PHE A 27 8.14 20.65 14.54
CA PHE A 27 8.76 19.53 13.83
C PHE A 27 9.05 19.79 12.33
N GLY A 28 10.33 19.66 11.99
CA GLY A 28 11.01 20.39 10.92
C GLY A 28 11.19 19.61 9.63
N SER A 29 10.59 20.13 8.56
CA SER A 29 11.26 20.22 7.26
C SER A 29 10.83 21.52 6.55
N ARG A 30 11.67 22.56 6.66
CA ARG A 30 11.66 23.70 5.73
C ARG A 30 12.24 23.27 4.37
N GLY A 31 11.85 22.11 3.86
CA GLY A 31 12.26 21.65 2.53
C GLY A 31 11.68 22.60 1.50
N ARG A 32 12.54 23.41 0.86
CA ARG A 32 12.13 24.17 -0.31
C ARG A 32 12.00 23.18 -1.45
N ALA A 33 10.93 23.33 -2.24
CA ALA A 33 10.81 22.63 -3.52
C ALA A 33 12.10 22.80 -4.32
N LEU A 34 12.62 21.72 -4.90
CA LEU A 34 13.75 21.82 -5.81
C LEU A 34 13.33 22.68 -7.02
N PRO A 35 14.11 23.73 -7.36
CA PRO A 35 13.84 24.54 -8.54
C PRO A 35 13.75 23.67 -9.80
N PRO A 36 12.94 24.05 -10.81
CA PRO A 36 12.91 23.36 -12.09
C PRO A 36 14.33 23.18 -12.65
N GLY A 37 14.67 21.96 -13.08
CA GLY A 37 15.98 21.62 -13.62
C GLY A 37 17.09 21.40 -12.59
N ALA A 38 16.90 21.78 -11.32
CA ALA A 38 17.89 21.54 -10.27
C ALA A 38 17.98 20.06 -9.88
N ASP A 39 19.19 19.67 -9.45
CA ASP A 39 19.58 18.35 -8.94
C ASP A 39 19.91 18.37 -7.46
N LEU A 40 19.86 17.20 -6.82
CA LEU A 40 20.35 17.03 -5.47
C LEU A 40 21.89 17.06 -5.45
N PRO A 41 22.50 17.78 -4.48
CA PRO A 41 23.95 17.71 -4.29
C PRO A 41 24.36 16.28 -3.90
N ASP A 42 25.59 15.90 -4.25
CA ASP A 42 26.24 14.62 -3.91
C ASP A 42 25.49 13.37 -4.41
N CYS A 43 24.58 13.54 -5.36
CA CYS A 43 23.84 12.47 -5.99
C CYS A 43 23.93 12.58 -7.52
N ASP A 44 23.80 11.44 -8.20
CA ASP A 44 23.71 11.36 -9.65
C ASP A 44 22.27 11.06 -10.04
N ARG A 45 21.71 11.88 -10.93
CA ARG A 45 20.34 11.73 -11.43
C ARG A 45 20.20 10.42 -12.21
N VAL A 46 19.18 9.63 -11.90
CA VAL A 46 18.93 8.33 -12.52
C VAL A 46 17.88 8.42 -13.63
N ASP A 47 16.85 9.23 -13.45
CA ASP A 47 15.75 9.41 -14.41
C ASP A 47 15.75 10.80 -15.05
N ARG A 48 15.01 10.99 -16.13
CA ARG A 48 14.96 12.28 -16.83
C ARG A 48 14.31 13.38 -16.00
N GLU A 49 13.32 13.03 -15.18
CA GLU A 49 12.51 13.99 -14.43
C GLU A 49 13.15 14.40 -13.10
N GLY A 50 14.23 13.71 -12.71
CA GLY A 50 14.92 13.93 -11.45
C GLY A 50 14.01 13.58 -10.27
N MET A 51 13.33 12.44 -10.37
CA MET A 51 12.56 11.81 -9.30
C MET A 51 13.40 10.77 -8.54
N VAL A 52 14.51 10.29 -9.11
CA VAL A 52 15.38 9.26 -8.53
C VAL A 52 16.85 9.66 -8.72
N TYR A 53 17.64 9.52 -7.65
CA TYR A 53 19.07 9.85 -7.61
C TYR A 53 19.85 8.77 -6.88
N ALA A 54 20.92 8.28 -7.48
CA ALA A 54 21.89 7.43 -6.79
C ALA A 54 22.82 8.30 -5.94
N GLN A 55 23.08 7.93 -4.69
CA GLN A 55 24.06 8.65 -3.88
C GLN A 55 25.49 8.31 -4.34
N ARG A 56 26.36 9.32 -4.49
CA ARG A 56 27.73 9.13 -5.03
C ARG A 56 28.66 8.33 -4.13
N ASP A 57 28.37 8.32 -2.83
CA ASP A 57 29.04 7.45 -1.86
C ASP A 57 28.67 5.97 -2.03
N GLY A 58 27.74 5.64 -2.92
CA GLY A 58 27.23 4.29 -3.14
C GLY A 58 26.33 3.80 -2.01
N ALA A 59 25.91 4.65 -1.08
CA ALA A 59 25.14 4.24 0.09
C ALA A 59 23.68 3.89 -0.22
N GLY A 60 23.13 4.39 -1.33
CA GLY A 60 21.74 4.12 -1.69
C GLY A 60 21.15 5.12 -2.68
N VAL A 61 19.90 5.49 -2.42
CA VAL A 61 19.06 6.30 -3.31
C VAL A 61 18.37 7.43 -2.54
N LYS A 62 18.27 8.58 -3.21
CA LYS A 62 17.29 9.61 -2.87
C LYS A 62 16.21 9.67 -3.94
N TYR A 63 14.95 9.75 -3.56
CA TYR A 63 13.85 9.77 -4.51
C TYR A 63 12.71 10.68 -4.08
N PHE A 64 11.79 11.00 -4.98
CA PHE A 64 10.65 11.88 -4.71
C PHE A 64 9.35 11.15 -5.04
N GLN A 65 8.29 11.50 -4.31
CA GLN A 65 6.92 11.03 -4.60
C GLN A 65 5.97 12.21 -4.84
N ASP A 66 6.47 13.43 -4.79
CA ASP A 66 5.70 14.66 -4.96
C ASP A 66 6.14 15.45 -6.18
N ARG A 67 5.15 16.08 -6.83
CA ARG A 67 5.35 16.88 -8.03
C ARG A 67 6.38 18.00 -7.86
N LYS A 68 6.47 18.58 -6.66
CA LYS A 68 7.34 19.73 -6.39
C LYS A 68 8.75 19.31 -6.01
N ARG A 69 9.02 17.99 -5.93
CA ARG A 69 10.28 17.44 -5.43
C ARG A 69 10.69 18.13 -4.13
N GLN A 70 9.71 18.29 -3.24
CA GLN A 70 9.84 19.04 -2.00
C GLN A 70 10.34 18.14 -0.88
N TYR A 71 9.92 16.88 -0.88
CA TYR A 71 10.20 15.92 0.18
C TYR A 71 11.02 14.78 -0.41
N PRO A 72 12.37 14.87 -0.38
CA PRO A 72 13.19 13.74 -0.77
C PRO A 72 12.95 12.60 0.22
N PHE A 73 12.99 11.38 -0.29
CA PHE A 73 12.95 10.11 0.41
C PHE A 73 14.30 9.42 0.30
N ASP A 74 14.63 8.61 1.29
CA ASP A 74 15.90 7.89 1.38
C ASP A 74 15.62 6.39 1.36
N GLY A 75 16.48 5.64 0.68
CA GLY A 75 16.44 4.18 0.61
C GLY A 75 17.83 3.60 0.35
N GLY A 76 18.00 2.30 0.61
CA GLY A 76 19.27 1.60 0.38
C GLY A 76 19.52 1.25 -1.09
N LEU A 77 20.56 0.44 -1.33
CA LEU A 77 20.88 -0.09 -2.66
C LEU A 77 19.74 -0.92 -3.27
N ASP A 78 19.03 -1.67 -2.45
CA ASP A 78 17.92 -2.50 -2.92
C ASP A 78 16.77 -1.62 -3.45
N ALA A 79 16.52 -0.48 -2.79
CA ALA A 79 15.55 0.51 -3.25
C ALA A 79 15.97 1.15 -4.57
N LEU A 80 17.27 1.42 -4.76
CA LEU A 80 17.79 1.93 -6.03
C LEU A 80 17.50 0.95 -7.17
N ALA A 81 17.75 -0.34 -6.97
CA ALA A 81 17.49 -1.37 -7.97
C ALA A 81 16.00 -1.45 -8.32
N LEU A 82 15.12 -1.51 -7.32
CA LEU A 82 13.66 -1.53 -7.54
C LEU A 82 13.15 -0.27 -8.24
N LEU A 83 13.66 0.92 -7.88
CA LEU A 83 13.27 2.16 -8.54
C LEU A 83 13.75 2.22 -9.99
N LYS A 84 14.92 1.68 -10.33
CA LYS A 84 15.37 1.51 -11.72
C LYS A 84 14.46 0.54 -12.49
N GLY A 85 14.04 -0.55 -11.84
CA GLY A 85 13.02 -1.44 -12.38
C GLY A 85 11.72 -0.71 -12.68
N LEU A 86 11.21 0.07 -11.72
CA LEU A 86 9.98 0.84 -11.88
C LEU A 86 10.08 1.86 -13.03
N LEU A 87 11.24 2.49 -13.20
CA LEU A 87 11.50 3.38 -14.35
C LEU A 87 11.42 2.60 -15.68
N THR A 88 11.96 1.39 -15.72
CA THR A 88 11.86 0.51 -16.90
C THR A 88 10.40 0.12 -17.18
N ALA A 89 9.62 -0.17 -16.14
CA ALA A 89 8.19 -0.42 -16.28
C ALA A 89 7.43 0.81 -16.79
N ASN A 90 7.79 2.00 -16.30
CA ASN A 90 7.24 3.26 -16.78
C ASN A 90 7.61 3.53 -18.25
N ASP A 91 8.81 3.15 -18.69
CA ASP A 91 9.23 3.29 -20.10
C ASP A 91 8.37 2.45 -21.06
N VAL A 92 7.73 1.38 -20.60
CA VAL A 92 6.79 0.57 -21.39
C VAL A 92 5.41 1.24 -21.48
N ILE A 93 4.87 1.76 -20.38
CA ILE A 93 3.49 2.27 -20.31
C ILE A 93 3.35 3.75 -20.72
N MET A 94 4.39 4.56 -20.52
CA MET A 94 4.34 5.99 -20.84
C MET A 94 4.16 6.28 -22.34
N PRO A 95 4.76 5.50 -23.27
CA PRO A 95 4.45 5.61 -24.70
C PRO A 95 2.96 5.37 -25.03
N ILE A 96 2.30 4.42 -24.35
CA ILE A 96 0.87 4.15 -24.53
C ILE A 96 0.04 5.38 -24.14
N SER A 97 0.39 6.02 -23.02
CA SER A 97 -0.27 7.24 -22.54
C SER A 97 -0.06 8.40 -23.52
N LYS A 98 1.16 8.59 -24.02
CA LYS A 98 1.48 9.62 -25.01
C LYS A 98 0.70 9.40 -26.30
N LYS A 99 0.72 8.19 -26.85
CA LYS A 99 0.00 7.84 -28.07
C LYS A 99 -1.50 8.17 -27.94
N ARG A 100 -2.11 7.86 -26.79
CA ARG A 100 -3.52 8.16 -26.56
C ARG A 100 -3.83 9.66 -26.56
N MET A 101 -2.92 10.50 -26.08
CA MET A 101 -3.06 11.96 -26.19
C MET A 101 -2.82 12.43 -27.63
N GLU A 102 -1.86 11.85 -28.35
CA GLU A 102 -1.56 12.16 -29.75
C GLU A 102 -2.72 11.80 -30.69
N ASP A 103 -3.36 10.65 -30.47
CA ASP A 103 -4.53 10.19 -31.23
C ASP A 103 -5.74 11.14 -31.08
N SER A 104 -5.76 11.99 -30.05
CA SER A 104 -6.81 13.00 -29.84
C SER A 104 -6.58 14.28 -30.66
N GLY A 105 -5.42 14.46 -31.28
CA GLY A 105 -5.08 15.62 -32.12
C GLY A 105 -4.67 16.89 -31.36
N ASN A 106 -4.70 16.90 -30.02
CA ASN A 106 -4.38 18.06 -29.18
C ASN A 106 -3.54 17.70 -27.94
N ALA A 107 -2.53 16.84 -28.09
CA ALA A 107 -1.73 16.29 -26.99
C ALA A 107 -1.17 17.35 -26.00
N ALA A 108 -0.68 18.49 -26.50
CA ALA A 108 -0.11 19.54 -25.66
C ALA A 108 -1.16 20.22 -24.76
N GLU A 109 -2.39 20.37 -25.25
CA GLU A 109 -3.51 20.90 -24.49
C GLU A 109 -3.95 19.90 -23.43
N LEU A 110 -4.13 18.63 -23.81
CA LEU A 110 -4.48 17.56 -22.89
C LEU A 110 -3.47 17.41 -21.75
N LEU A 111 -2.17 17.52 -22.04
CA LEU A 111 -1.13 17.46 -21.01
C LEU A 111 -1.29 18.60 -19.99
N LYS A 112 -1.46 19.84 -20.47
CA LYS A 112 -1.65 21.02 -19.62
C LYS A 112 -2.92 20.91 -18.78
N GLU A 113 -4.01 20.43 -19.37
CA GLU A 113 -5.26 20.17 -18.66
C GLU A 113 -5.09 19.08 -17.60
N GLY A 114 -4.39 18.01 -17.94
CA GLY A 114 -4.04 16.91 -17.04
C GLY A 114 -3.28 17.37 -15.81
N GLU A 115 -2.20 18.14 -16.01
CA GLU A 115 -1.43 18.75 -14.92
C GLU A 115 -2.31 19.62 -14.02
N LYS A 116 -3.21 20.40 -14.62
CA LYS A 116 -4.15 21.25 -13.88
C LYS A 116 -5.13 20.42 -13.08
N LEU A 117 -5.77 19.41 -13.69
CA LEU A 117 -6.72 18.52 -13.02
C LEU A 117 -6.06 17.79 -11.84
N TYR A 118 -4.83 17.30 -12.03
CA TYR A 118 -4.09 16.59 -10.99
C TYR A 118 -3.74 17.52 -9.81
N ALA A 119 -3.34 18.76 -10.11
CA ALA A 119 -2.95 19.74 -9.11
C ALA A 119 -4.13 20.37 -8.37
N GLU A 120 -5.18 20.72 -9.11
CA GLU A 120 -6.30 21.48 -8.58
C GLU A 120 -7.34 20.58 -7.94
N LYS A 121 -7.52 19.35 -8.41
CA LYS A 121 -8.55 18.40 -7.94
C LYS A 121 -9.92 19.10 -7.82
N PRO A 122 -10.44 19.65 -8.93
CA PRO A 122 -11.55 20.59 -8.89
C PRO A 122 -12.83 20.00 -8.29
N THR A 123 -13.14 18.73 -8.55
CA THR A 123 -14.28 18.03 -7.91
C THR A 123 -14.18 18.02 -6.40
N MET A 124 -13.00 17.68 -5.85
CA MET A 124 -12.74 17.69 -4.41
C MET A 124 -12.91 19.09 -3.78
N LYS A 125 -12.67 20.17 -4.53
CA LYS A 125 -12.75 21.56 -4.03
C LYS A 125 -14.13 22.19 -4.17
N ARG A 126 -14.91 21.83 -5.19
CA ARG A 126 -16.20 22.46 -5.51
C ARG A 126 -17.34 22.02 -4.60
N HIS A 127 -17.22 20.85 -4.02
CA HIS A 127 -18.23 20.31 -3.13
C HIS A 127 -17.62 20.12 -1.75
N HIS A 128 -17.83 21.08 -0.86
CA HIS A 128 -17.57 20.90 0.57
C HIS A 128 -18.39 19.69 1.06
N GLY A 129 -17.74 18.52 1.16
CA GLY A 129 -18.39 17.26 1.54
C GLY A 129 -18.55 16.23 0.41
N ALA A 130 -18.15 16.48 -0.84
CA ALA A 130 -18.12 15.40 -1.84
C ALA A 130 -17.02 14.39 -1.51
N LYS A 131 -17.40 13.11 -1.59
CA LYS A 131 -16.50 11.96 -1.57
C LYS A 131 -15.87 11.86 -2.98
N GLY A 132 -14.54 11.97 -3.09
CA GLY A 132 -13.82 11.76 -4.35
C GLY A 132 -12.74 12.80 -4.63
N THR A 133 -11.63 12.39 -5.25
CA THR A 133 -10.58 13.34 -5.71
C THR A 133 -10.91 13.94 -7.08
N TRP A 134 -11.48 13.11 -7.96
CA TRP A 134 -11.83 13.42 -9.34
C TRP A 134 -13.18 12.79 -9.66
N SER A 135 -13.97 13.40 -10.55
CA SER A 135 -15.13 12.74 -11.16
C SER A 135 -14.69 11.64 -12.13
N ASP A 136 -15.60 10.76 -12.54
CA ASP A 136 -15.29 9.69 -13.51
C ASP A 136 -14.73 10.25 -14.81
N ALA A 137 -15.31 11.34 -15.32
CA ALA A 137 -14.83 12.03 -16.51
C ALA A 137 -13.42 12.62 -16.32
N GLU A 138 -13.14 13.18 -15.15
CA GLU A 138 -11.79 13.66 -14.82
C GLU A 138 -10.80 12.50 -14.70
N TYR A 139 -11.19 11.39 -14.07
CA TYR A 139 -10.36 10.20 -13.88
C TYR A 139 -10.09 9.46 -15.21
N ALA A 140 -10.99 9.59 -16.18
CA ALA A 140 -10.85 9.13 -17.56
C ALA A 140 -9.90 9.97 -18.42
N HIS A 141 -9.60 11.20 -17.99
CA HIS A 141 -8.94 12.21 -18.82
C HIS A 141 -7.50 11.79 -19.20
N PRO A 142 -7.15 11.69 -20.50
CA PRO A 142 -5.84 11.19 -20.93
C PRO A 142 -4.65 11.91 -20.30
N GLY A 143 -4.71 13.25 -20.21
CA GLY A 143 -3.67 14.04 -19.58
C GLY A 143 -3.59 13.84 -18.06
N LEU A 144 -4.72 13.60 -17.37
CA LEU A 144 -4.70 13.31 -15.94
C LEU A 144 -4.00 11.97 -15.73
N GLN A 145 -4.35 10.96 -16.52
CA GLN A 145 -3.76 9.64 -16.43
C GLN A 145 -2.26 9.67 -16.72
N HIS A 146 -1.83 10.48 -17.69
CA HIS A 146 -0.40 10.73 -17.94
C HIS A 146 0.31 11.25 -16.69
N GLU A 147 -0.21 12.31 -16.07
CA GLU A 147 0.37 12.89 -14.85
C GLU A 147 0.30 11.94 -13.66
N TYR A 148 -0.76 11.13 -13.58
CA TYR A 148 -0.92 10.10 -12.56
C TYR A 148 0.12 8.99 -12.72
N LEU A 149 0.32 8.43 -13.92
CA LEU A 149 1.35 7.42 -14.20
C LEU A 149 2.73 7.95 -13.82
N ARG A 150 3.05 9.18 -14.24
CA ARG A 150 4.33 9.84 -13.99
C ARG A 150 4.63 10.01 -12.49
N LEU A 151 3.65 10.48 -11.71
CA LEU A 151 3.89 10.84 -10.31
C LEU A 151 3.48 9.77 -9.30
N LYS A 152 2.36 9.08 -9.54
CA LYS A 152 1.81 8.10 -8.60
C LYS A 152 2.46 6.74 -8.72
N SER A 153 3.17 6.42 -9.80
CA SER A 153 3.97 5.18 -9.90
C SER A 153 4.87 5.00 -8.70
N PHE A 154 5.72 5.99 -8.41
CA PHE A 154 6.64 5.96 -7.27
C PHE A 154 5.91 5.78 -5.95
N GLN A 155 4.85 6.56 -5.72
CA GLN A 155 4.11 6.49 -4.47
C GLN A 155 3.42 5.13 -4.29
N ARG A 156 2.66 4.67 -5.29
CA ARG A 156 1.89 3.42 -5.21
C ARG A 156 2.81 2.22 -5.08
N PHE A 157 3.89 2.18 -5.85
CA PHE A 157 4.84 1.09 -5.82
C PHE A 157 5.56 1.02 -4.46
N THR A 158 6.17 2.12 -4.01
CA THR A 158 7.00 2.10 -2.79
C THR A 158 6.18 1.96 -1.51
N GLU A 159 5.01 2.58 -1.43
CA GLU A 159 4.11 2.41 -0.26
C GLU A 159 3.53 0.98 -0.22
N SER A 160 3.21 0.39 -1.38
CA SER A 160 2.77 -1.01 -1.45
C SER A 160 3.89 -1.97 -1.07
N TRP A 161 5.11 -1.75 -1.55
CA TRP A 161 6.26 -2.57 -1.15
C TRP A 161 6.46 -2.56 0.37
N ALA A 162 6.46 -1.38 1.00
CA ALA A 162 6.60 -1.27 2.44
C ALA A 162 5.45 -1.97 3.21
N LEU A 163 4.22 -1.88 2.69
CA LEU A 163 3.07 -2.64 3.21
C LEU A 163 3.33 -4.15 3.14
N LEU A 164 3.84 -4.64 2.01
CA LEU A 164 4.11 -6.07 1.79
C LEU A 164 5.24 -6.59 2.68
N GLU A 165 6.34 -5.85 2.84
CA GLU A 165 7.41 -6.20 3.79
C GLU A 165 6.87 -6.40 5.20
N ARG A 166 6.06 -5.45 5.68
CA ARG A 166 5.43 -5.54 7.01
C ARG A 166 4.42 -6.68 7.09
N ALA A 167 3.65 -6.91 6.03
CA ALA A 167 2.64 -7.95 6.00
C ALA A 167 3.25 -9.36 5.96
N ALA A 168 4.38 -9.53 5.29
CA ALA A 168 5.12 -10.80 5.23
C ALA A 168 5.54 -11.31 6.62
N MET A 169 5.78 -10.40 7.57
CA MET A 169 6.09 -10.75 8.97
C MET A 169 4.93 -11.44 9.68
N TYR A 170 3.71 -11.32 9.17
CA TYR A 170 2.54 -12.03 9.67
C TYR A 170 2.32 -13.39 8.99
N GLY A 171 3.27 -13.84 8.15
CA GLY A 171 3.24 -15.16 7.50
C GLY A 171 2.15 -15.32 6.44
N ILE A 172 1.54 -14.22 5.98
CA ILE A 172 0.37 -14.28 5.09
C ILE A 172 0.68 -14.78 3.67
N PHE A 173 1.97 -14.82 3.31
CA PHE A 173 2.47 -15.24 2.01
C PHE A 173 3.12 -16.62 2.04
N ASP A 174 3.15 -17.29 3.19
CA ASP A 174 3.96 -18.50 3.39
C ASP A 174 3.51 -19.67 2.51
N ASP A 175 2.22 -19.77 2.21
CA ASP A 175 1.65 -20.78 1.30
C ASP A 175 1.67 -20.34 -0.18
N LEU A 176 2.04 -19.09 -0.45
CA LEU A 176 2.36 -18.62 -1.80
C LEU A 176 3.83 -18.95 -2.16
N LEU A 177 4.61 -19.44 -1.20
CA LEU A 177 5.95 -19.95 -1.41
C LEU A 177 5.91 -21.48 -1.42
N LEU A 178 6.19 -22.05 -2.59
CA LEU A 178 6.33 -23.47 -2.79
C LEU A 178 7.78 -23.91 -2.51
N PRO A 179 7.99 -25.07 -1.87
CA PRO A 179 9.33 -25.59 -1.75
C PRO A 179 9.88 -25.97 -3.15
N PRO A 180 11.22 -25.98 -3.32
CA PRO A 180 11.88 -26.23 -4.60
C PRO A 180 11.58 -27.59 -5.23
N ASP A 181 11.02 -28.54 -4.48
CA ASP A 181 10.59 -29.87 -4.91
C ASP A 181 9.07 -29.99 -5.12
N ALA A 182 8.32 -28.89 -4.97
CA ALA A 182 6.89 -28.90 -5.23
C ALA A 182 6.57 -29.25 -6.69
N PRO A 183 5.51 -30.04 -6.93
CA PRO A 183 5.05 -30.33 -8.29
C PRO A 183 4.65 -29.03 -8.99
N GLU A 184 4.76 -29.02 -10.32
CA GLU A 184 4.26 -27.91 -11.12
C GLU A 184 2.74 -27.80 -10.93
N ALA A 185 2.31 -26.64 -10.46
CA ALA A 185 0.90 -26.34 -10.29
C ALA A 185 0.27 -26.06 -11.66
N THR A 186 -0.99 -26.46 -11.82
CA THR A 186 -1.75 -26.20 -13.05
C THR A 186 -2.37 -24.80 -13.01
N ASP A 187 -2.72 -24.22 -14.17
CA ASP A 187 -3.39 -22.90 -14.25
C ASP A 187 -4.70 -22.81 -13.45
N LYS A 188 -5.35 -23.96 -13.18
CA LYS A 188 -6.56 -24.05 -12.34
C LYS A 188 -6.28 -23.87 -10.85
N GLU A 189 -5.02 -23.97 -10.44
CA GLU A 189 -4.57 -23.85 -9.05
C GLU A 189 -3.97 -22.48 -8.73
N SER A 190 -3.87 -21.60 -9.74
CA SER A 190 -3.30 -20.26 -9.58
C SER A 190 -4.06 -19.45 -8.53
N LYS A 191 -3.30 -18.90 -7.57
CA LYS A 191 -3.84 -18.02 -6.52
C LYS A 191 -4.15 -16.65 -7.10
N VAL A 192 -5.25 -16.05 -6.69
CA VAL A 192 -5.72 -14.78 -7.27
C VAL A 192 -5.32 -13.62 -6.36
N VAL A 193 -4.54 -12.69 -6.90
CA VAL A 193 -4.18 -11.43 -6.26
C VAL A 193 -4.91 -10.30 -6.97
N CYS A 194 -5.81 -9.63 -6.25
CA CYS A 194 -6.67 -8.60 -6.79
C CYS A 194 -6.29 -7.22 -6.26
N GLY A 195 -6.12 -6.24 -7.15
CA GLY A 195 -5.97 -4.82 -6.81
C GLY A 195 -7.30 -4.12 -7.00
N LEU A 196 -7.97 -3.73 -5.91
CA LEU A 196 -9.26 -3.04 -5.96
C LEU A 196 -9.05 -1.53 -5.92
N GLY A 197 -9.48 -0.86 -6.99
CA GLY A 197 -9.21 0.56 -7.24
C GLY A 197 -7.73 0.85 -7.53
N GLY A 198 -7.05 -0.12 -8.16
CA GLY A 198 -5.60 -0.08 -8.42
C GLY A 198 -5.18 0.82 -9.58
N GLY A 199 -6.12 1.44 -10.30
CA GLY A 199 -5.83 2.23 -11.50
C GLY A 199 -4.89 1.47 -12.45
N PRO A 200 -3.66 1.97 -12.69
CA PRO A 200 -2.71 1.37 -13.62
C PRO A 200 -2.02 0.08 -13.10
N GLY A 201 -2.21 -0.34 -11.84
CA GLY A 201 -1.74 -1.64 -11.34
C GLY A 201 -0.35 -1.68 -10.70
N TYR A 202 0.18 -0.54 -10.22
CA TYR A 202 1.50 -0.52 -9.56
C TYR A 202 1.54 -1.27 -8.22
N GLU A 203 0.40 -1.43 -7.56
CA GLU A 203 0.25 -2.26 -6.36
C GLU A 203 0.47 -3.75 -6.70
N LEU A 204 -0.02 -4.19 -7.86
CA LEU A 204 0.20 -5.56 -8.36
C LEU A 204 1.65 -5.75 -8.81
N LEU A 205 2.23 -4.75 -9.46
CA LEU A 205 3.66 -4.73 -9.81
C LEU A 205 4.55 -4.88 -8.57
N ALA A 206 4.25 -4.12 -7.52
CA ALA A 206 4.95 -4.25 -6.25
C ALA A 206 4.78 -5.65 -5.65
N PHE A 207 3.57 -6.22 -5.70
CA PHE A 207 3.30 -7.57 -5.19
C PHE A 207 4.05 -8.66 -5.94
N ASP A 208 4.00 -8.67 -7.27
CA ASP A 208 4.69 -9.63 -8.12
C ASP A 208 6.19 -9.62 -7.84
N TRP A 209 6.81 -8.43 -7.86
CA TRP A 209 8.24 -8.31 -7.59
C TRP A 209 8.59 -8.66 -6.14
N PHE A 210 7.74 -8.28 -5.19
CA PHE A 210 7.93 -8.61 -3.79
C PHE A 210 7.90 -10.12 -3.55
N MET A 211 6.99 -10.85 -4.18
CA MET A 211 6.91 -12.30 -3.99
C MET A 211 8.17 -13.01 -4.49
N ARG A 212 8.74 -12.58 -5.62
CA ARG A 212 10.03 -13.09 -6.11
C ARG A 212 11.15 -12.74 -5.14
N TYR A 213 11.26 -11.46 -4.75
CA TYR A 213 12.23 -11.00 -3.76
C TYR A 213 12.14 -11.78 -2.43
N TRP A 214 10.91 -12.06 -1.96
CA TRP A 214 10.64 -12.77 -0.73
C TRP A 214 10.97 -14.27 -0.81
N ALA A 215 10.76 -14.89 -1.97
CA ALA A 215 11.19 -16.27 -2.24
C ALA A 215 12.71 -16.40 -2.14
N HIS A 216 13.48 -15.46 -2.69
CA HIS A 216 14.94 -15.41 -2.54
C HIS A 216 15.38 -15.16 -1.08
N ALA A 217 14.58 -14.40 -0.32
CA ALA A 217 14.86 -14.09 1.09
C ALA A 217 14.68 -15.31 2.00
N ARG A 218 13.70 -16.16 1.71
CA ARG A 218 13.44 -17.39 2.48
C ARG A 218 14.22 -18.55 1.86
N ARG A 219 15.32 -18.96 2.51
CA ARG A 219 16.03 -20.21 2.16
C ARG A 219 15.69 -21.31 3.16
N LYS A 220 15.62 -22.55 2.68
CA LYS A 220 15.37 -23.73 3.51
C LYS A 220 16.54 -23.88 4.51
N GLY A 221 16.25 -23.88 5.82
CA GLY A 221 17.17 -24.40 6.85
C GLY A 221 18.17 -23.45 7.52
N GLY A 222 17.74 -22.32 8.08
CA GLY A 222 18.59 -21.60 9.03
C GLY A 222 17.87 -20.54 9.86
N ALA A 223 17.88 -20.70 11.17
CA ALA A 223 17.67 -19.60 12.12
C ALA A 223 19.05 -19.03 12.52
N GLY A 224 19.16 -17.70 12.63
CA GLY A 224 20.35 -17.01 13.11
C GLY A 224 21.04 -16.10 12.08
N GLU A 225 22.04 -15.35 12.54
CA GLU A 225 22.75 -14.28 11.81
C GLU A 225 23.33 -14.75 10.45
N ALA A 226 23.83 -15.99 10.38
CA ALA A 226 24.33 -16.56 9.13
C ALA A 226 23.22 -16.83 8.08
N ALA A 227 21.97 -17.02 8.50
CA ALA A 227 20.83 -17.12 7.59
C ALA A 227 20.40 -15.73 7.09
N GLU A 228 20.55 -14.70 7.92
CA GLU A 228 20.24 -13.32 7.58
C GLU A 228 21.27 -12.68 6.62
N VAL A 229 22.56 -12.94 6.82
CA VAL A 229 23.61 -12.54 5.86
C VAL A 229 23.42 -13.24 4.51
N ARG A 230 23.05 -14.53 4.52
CA ARG A 230 22.75 -15.29 3.30
C ARG A 230 21.47 -14.83 2.61
N SER A 231 20.43 -14.47 3.36
CA SER A 231 19.20 -13.93 2.80
C SER A 231 19.43 -12.56 2.17
N ARG A 232 20.26 -11.70 2.77
CA ARG A 232 20.66 -10.41 2.19
C ARG A 232 21.45 -10.59 0.89
N ALA A 233 22.43 -11.48 0.88
CA ALA A 233 23.19 -11.78 -0.33
C ALA A 233 22.31 -12.37 -1.45
N GLY A 234 21.35 -13.23 -1.11
CA GLY A 234 20.37 -13.77 -2.06
C GLY A 234 19.49 -12.68 -2.68
N ARG A 235 18.97 -11.76 -1.87
CA ARG A 235 18.14 -10.62 -2.33
C ARG A 235 18.93 -9.70 -3.25
N GLN A 236 20.17 -9.37 -2.89
CA GLN A 236 21.03 -8.53 -3.73
C GLN A 236 21.43 -9.23 -5.03
N ALA A 237 21.69 -10.53 -5.00
CA ALA A 237 21.96 -11.31 -6.20
C ALA A 237 20.75 -11.33 -7.14
N TRP A 238 19.53 -11.51 -6.63
CA TRP A 238 18.32 -11.42 -7.44
C TRP A 238 18.18 -10.03 -8.06
N LEU A 239 18.26 -8.96 -7.26
CA LEU A 239 18.16 -7.58 -7.74
C LEU A 239 19.22 -7.24 -8.78
N ALA A 240 20.45 -7.75 -8.63
CA ALA A 240 21.53 -7.55 -9.59
C ALA A 240 21.33 -8.37 -10.88
N ALA A 241 20.72 -9.55 -10.79
CA ALA A 241 20.42 -10.42 -11.92
C ALA A 241 19.15 -10.02 -12.67
N GLN A 242 18.30 -9.16 -12.09
CA GLN A 242 17.07 -8.74 -12.75
C GLN A 242 17.36 -7.87 -13.98
N THR A 243 17.04 -8.42 -15.15
CA THR A 243 16.51 -7.60 -16.24
C THR A 243 15.04 -7.35 -15.91
N PHE A 244 14.69 -6.14 -15.49
CA PHE A 244 13.30 -5.71 -15.24
C PHE A 244 12.50 -5.59 -16.56
N ALA A 245 12.64 -6.58 -17.45
CA ALA A 245 11.83 -6.70 -18.64
C ALA A 245 10.42 -7.07 -18.22
N ILE A 246 9.44 -6.25 -18.60
CA ILE A 246 8.05 -6.68 -18.58
C ILE A 246 7.89 -7.61 -19.78
N ASP A 247 7.58 -8.88 -19.52
CA ASP A 247 7.22 -9.82 -20.58
C ASP A 247 5.89 -9.38 -21.20
N GLY A 248 5.98 -8.64 -22.30
CA GLY A 248 4.83 -8.21 -23.10
C GLY A 248 4.24 -9.33 -23.96
N THR A 249 4.63 -10.59 -23.77
CA THR A 249 4.15 -11.71 -24.58
C THR A 249 2.95 -12.37 -23.94
N THR A 250 1.77 -11.94 -24.39
CA THR A 250 0.57 -12.77 -24.33
C THR A 250 0.84 -14.10 -25.04
N GLY A 251 0.89 -15.20 -24.26
CA GLY A 251 0.63 -16.57 -24.72
C GLY A 251 1.24 -17.00 -26.06
N GLU A 252 2.56 -17.14 -26.13
CA GLU A 252 3.17 -18.17 -26.98
C GLU A 252 4.23 -18.90 -26.18
N LYS A 253 4.10 -20.23 -26.15
CA LYS A 253 5.04 -21.14 -25.48
C LYS A 253 6.45 -20.84 -25.99
N ALA A 254 7.33 -20.42 -25.09
CA ALA A 254 8.76 -20.54 -25.33
C ALA A 254 9.08 -22.05 -25.42
N GLU A 255 9.30 -22.55 -26.64
CA GLU A 255 9.91 -23.86 -26.83
C GLU A 255 11.32 -23.84 -26.22
N PRO A 256 11.72 -24.86 -25.43
CA PRO A 256 13.05 -24.92 -24.87
C PRO A 256 14.03 -25.29 -25.99
N ASN A 257 14.76 -24.29 -26.50
CA ASN A 257 15.74 -24.55 -27.54
C ASN A 257 17.02 -25.18 -26.95
N ALA A 258 17.17 -26.46 -27.29
CA ALA A 258 18.39 -27.21 -27.58
C ALA A 258 19.55 -27.25 -26.55
N ASN A 259 19.75 -28.46 -26.02
CA ASN A 259 21.00 -28.98 -25.46
C ASN A 259 22.26 -28.52 -26.24
N PRO A 260 23.32 -28.05 -25.57
CA PRO A 260 24.65 -28.05 -26.15
C PRO A 260 25.19 -29.49 -26.16
N SER A 261 25.49 -30.00 -27.36
CA SER A 261 26.24 -31.26 -27.54
C SER A 261 27.70 -31.12 -27.08
N PRO A 262 28.34 -32.21 -26.63
CA PRO A 262 29.64 -32.17 -25.96
C PRO A 262 30.81 -32.03 -26.93
N SER A 263 31.88 -31.40 -26.42
CA SER A 263 33.20 -31.18 -27.00
C SER A 263 33.89 -32.42 -27.59
N PRO A 264 34.98 -32.22 -28.35
CA PRO A 264 36.11 -33.12 -28.29
C PRO A 264 37.36 -32.43 -27.72
N ASN A 265 37.91 -33.10 -26.70
CA ASN A 265 39.33 -33.25 -26.36
C ASN A 265 40.25 -32.01 -26.31
N GLY A 266 40.62 -31.65 -25.08
CA GLY A 266 41.86 -30.95 -24.77
C GLY A 266 42.39 -31.44 -23.43
N GLU A 267 43.37 -32.34 -23.47
CA GLU A 267 44.16 -32.76 -22.32
C GLU A 267 44.94 -31.56 -21.77
N GLY A 268 44.85 -31.34 -20.46
CA GLY A 268 45.56 -30.28 -19.77
C GLY A 268 45.50 -30.50 -18.26
N GLU A 269 46.57 -31.08 -17.73
CA GLU A 269 46.78 -31.38 -16.31
C GLU A 269 46.83 -30.12 -15.42
N GLY A 270 46.43 -30.29 -14.16
CA GLY A 270 47.11 -29.67 -13.02
C GLY A 270 46.53 -28.35 -12.50
N GLY A 271 45.83 -28.43 -11.36
CA GLY A 271 45.54 -27.25 -10.54
C GLY A 271 44.37 -27.43 -9.58
N GLU A 272 44.58 -28.20 -8.50
CA GLU A 272 43.66 -28.25 -7.36
C GLU A 272 43.54 -26.87 -6.69
N GLY A 273 42.52 -26.12 -7.10
CA GLY A 273 41.97 -25.01 -6.34
C GLY A 273 40.54 -25.32 -5.99
N LYS A 274 40.30 -26.01 -4.86
CA LYS A 274 38.96 -26.11 -4.25
C LYS A 274 38.56 -24.71 -3.76
N GLN A 275 38.10 -23.86 -4.66
CA GLN A 275 37.17 -22.80 -4.30
C GLN A 275 35.87 -23.49 -3.89
N GLY A 276 35.52 -23.38 -2.62
CA GLY A 276 34.24 -23.86 -2.12
C GLY A 276 33.14 -23.17 -2.91
N ALA A 277 32.53 -23.91 -3.84
CA ALA A 277 31.24 -23.55 -4.39
C ALA A 277 30.31 -23.41 -3.18
N ALA A 278 29.89 -22.18 -2.89
CA ALA A 278 28.86 -21.94 -1.90
C ALA A 278 27.69 -22.85 -2.26
N GLU A 279 27.30 -23.74 -1.35
CA GLU A 279 26.08 -24.54 -1.50
C GLU A 279 24.95 -23.56 -1.83
N VAL A 280 24.49 -23.59 -3.08
CA VAL A 280 23.31 -22.85 -3.51
C VAL A 280 22.14 -23.55 -2.83
N GLY A 281 21.82 -23.11 -1.62
CA GLY A 281 20.71 -23.65 -0.86
C GLY A 281 19.45 -23.64 -1.72
N GLU A 282 18.70 -24.74 -1.69
CA GLU A 282 17.50 -24.89 -2.50
C GLU A 282 16.51 -23.74 -2.19
N GLU A 283 16.11 -23.02 -3.24
CA GLU A 283 15.33 -21.80 -3.12
C GLU A 283 13.83 -22.07 -3.22
N TYR A 284 13.01 -21.33 -2.46
CA TYR A 284 11.56 -21.40 -2.64
C TYR A 284 11.16 -20.87 -4.01
N ARG A 285 10.10 -21.43 -4.58
CA ARG A 285 9.47 -20.97 -5.82
C ARG A 285 8.17 -20.24 -5.47
N VAL A 286 7.81 -19.20 -6.22
CA VAL A 286 6.50 -18.56 -6.04
C VAL A 286 5.43 -19.44 -6.68
N ALA A 287 4.34 -19.71 -5.98
CA ALA A 287 3.17 -20.39 -6.54
C ALA A 287 2.63 -19.61 -7.76
N PRO A 288 2.00 -20.24 -8.77
CA PRO A 288 1.38 -19.48 -9.85
C PRO A 288 0.37 -18.46 -9.32
N LEU A 289 0.58 -17.19 -9.68
CA LEU A 289 -0.28 -16.07 -9.27
C LEU A 289 -0.99 -15.50 -10.50
N ASP A 290 -2.29 -15.30 -10.37
CA ASP A 290 -3.12 -14.56 -11.32
C ASP A 290 -3.40 -13.17 -10.77
N PHE A 291 -2.78 -12.17 -11.40
CA PHE A 291 -2.89 -10.77 -11.02
C PHE A 291 -4.00 -10.08 -11.81
N ILE A 292 -4.92 -9.45 -11.09
CA ILE A 292 -6.00 -8.68 -11.70
C ILE A 292 -6.20 -7.33 -11.02
N SER A 293 -6.26 -6.27 -11.83
CA SER A 293 -6.71 -4.95 -11.41
C SER A 293 -8.21 -4.83 -11.68
N VAL A 294 -8.98 -4.51 -10.64
CA VAL A 294 -10.40 -4.17 -10.77
C VAL A 294 -10.59 -2.70 -10.42
N ASP A 295 -11.04 -1.90 -11.38
CA ASP A 295 -11.14 -0.45 -11.24
C ASP A 295 -12.39 0.09 -11.96
N LEU A 296 -12.89 1.23 -11.50
CA LEU A 296 -14.07 1.88 -12.06
C LEU A 296 -13.87 2.28 -13.51
N GLN A 297 -12.65 2.71 -13.86
CA GLN A 297 -12.40 3.38 -15.13
C GLN A 297 -11.70 2.47 -16.16
N PRO A 298 -12.41 2.01 -17.22
CA PRO A 298 -11.90 1.01 -18.15
C PRO A 298 -10.70 1.49 -18.95
N THR A 299 -10.51 2.80 -19.07
CA THR A 299 -9.37 3.37 -19.79
C THR A 299 -8.01 3.14 -19.11
N TRP A 300 -7.99 2.52 -17.93
CA TRP A 300 -6.76 2.03 -17.30
C TRP A 300 -6.27 0.70 -17.87
N GLU A 301 -7.15 -0.08 -18.50
CA GLU A 301 -6.85 -1.41 -19.04
C GLU A 301 -5.56 -1.46 -19.88
N PRO A 302 -5.30 -0.54 -20.83
CA PRO A 302 -4.09 -0.65 -21.65
C PRO A 302 -2.79 -0.58 -20.84
N PHE A 303 -2.78 0.13 -19.71
CA PHE A 303 -1.61 0.25 -18.84
C PHE A 303 -1.44 -1.00 -17.98
N VAL A 304 -2.54 -1.53 -17.44
CA VAL A 304 -2.56 -2.77 -16.65
C VAL A 304 -2.09 -3.94 -17.51
N SER A 305 -2.63 -4.07 -18.72
CA SER A 305 -2.23 -5.11 -19.68
C SER A 305 -0.77 -4.97 -20.10
N ALA A 306 -0.27 -3.75 -20.27
CA ALA A 306 1.14 -3.49 -20.60
C ALA A 306 2.10 -3.80 -19.45
N LEU A 307 1.63 -3.87 -18.20
CA LEU A 307 2.38 -4.40 -17.06
C LEU A 307 2.28 -5.94 -16.94
N GLY A 308 1.53 -6.61 -17.81
CA GLY A 308 1.35 -8.06 -17.82
C GLY A 308 0.19 -8.56 -16.96
N TYR A 309 -0.74 -7.69 -16.54
CA TYR A 309 -1.83 -8.05 -15.63
C TYR A 309 -3.20 -7.99 -16.31
N ARG A 310 -4.19 -8.69 -15.77
CA ARG A 310 -5.58 -8.61 -16.26
C ARG A 310 -6.27 -7.38 -15.70
N PHE A 311 -7.22 -6.85 -16.46
CA PHE A 311 -8.10 -5.78 -16.04
C PHE A 311 -9.56 -6.24 -16.06
N ALA A 312 -10.36 -5.76 -15.11
CA ALA A 312 -11.82 -5.81 -15.22
C ALA A 312 -12.44 -4.52 -14.69
N GLN A 313 -13.40 -3.97 -15.43
CA GLN A 313 -14.15 -2.82 -14.95
C GLN A 313 -15.04 -3.23 -13.76
N TYR A 314 -14.95 -2.46 -12.68
CA TYR A 314 -15.65 -2.75 -11.44
C TYR A 314 -15.98 -1.47 -10.66
N ASP A 315 -17.24 -1.31 -10.28
CA ASP A 315 -17.68 -0.29 -9.34
C ASP A 315 -17.93 -0.95 -7.97
N LEU A 316 -17.28 -0.42 -6.93
CA LEU A 316 -17.44 -0.88 -5.55
C LEU A 316 -18.89 -0.76 -5.06
N HIS A 317 -19.62 0.25 -5.53
CA HIS A 317 -21.03 0.45 -5.20
C HIS A 317 -21.97 -0.11 -6.28
N GLY A 318 -21.43 -0.80 -7.28
CA GLY A 318 -22.21 -1.49 -8.29
C GLY A 318 -22.81 -2.80 -7.76
N GLU A 319 -23.67 -3.42 -8.58
CA GLU A 319 -24.34 -4.68 -8.21
C GLU A 319 -23.41 -5.90 -8.28
N ARG A 320 -22.40 -5.85 -9.14
CA ARG A 320 -21.47 -6.96 -9.37
C ARG A 320 -20.55 -7.13 -8.16
N LYS A 321 -20.11 -8.35 -7.88
CA LYS A 321 -19.04 -8.60 -6.88
C LYS A 321 -17.65 -8.49 -7.53
N PRO A 322 -16.59 -8.16 -6.78
CA PRO A 322 -15.24 -8.13 -7.33
C PRO A 322 -14.73 -9.52 -7.78
N THR A 323 -15.20 -10.61 -7.16
CA THR A 323 -14.95 -11.98 -7.62
C THR A 323 -15.56 -12.26 -8.99
N GLU A 324 -16.81 -11.84 -9.18
CA GLU A 324 -17.51 -11.92 -10.47
C GLU A 324 -16.79 -11.07 -11.52
N ALA A 325 -16.37 -9.85 -11.16
CA ALA A 325 -15.55 -8.97 -12.02
C ALA A 325 -14.27 -9.67 -12.46
N ALA A 326 -13.61 -10.35 -11.54
CA ALA A 326 -12.38 -11.08 -11.82
C ALA A 326 -12.55 -12.35 -12.64
N GLY A 327 -13.79 -12.84 -12.80
CA GLY A 327 -14.07 -14.14 -13.38
C GLY A 327 -13.52 -15.29 -12.53
N ARG A 328 -13.54 -15.13 -11.20
CA ARG A 328 -12.98 -16.08 -10.22
C ARG A 328 -13.98 -16.36 -9.11
N GLU A 329 -13.97 -17.58 -8.59
CA GLU A 329 -14.82 -17.96 -7.46
C GLU A 329 -14.38 -17.28 -6.16
N ARG A 330 -13.07 -17.09 -5.99
CA ARG A 330 -12.46 -16.43 -4.83
C ARG A 330 -11.31 -15.52 -5.23
N LEU A 331 -11.01 -14.56 -4.36
CA LEU A 331 -9.77 -13.79 -4.36
C LEU A 331 -8.93 -14.28 -3.18
N ASP A 332 -7.70 -14.74 -3.38
CA ASP A 332 -6.86 -15.23 -2.28
C ASP A 332 -6.30 -14.04 -1.45
N ILE A 333 -5.83 -13.00 -2.13
CA ILE A 333 -5.38 -11.72 -1.55
C ILE A 333 -6.06 -10.55 -2.28
N CYS A 334 -6.52 -9.56 -1.52
CA CYS A 334 -7.01 -8.30 -2.06
C CYS A 334 -6.14 -7.15 -1.57
N ILE A 335 -5.75 -6.23 -2.44
CA ILE A 335 -4.99 -5.02 -2.12
C ILE A 335 -5.87 -3.83 -2.43
N ILE A 336 -6.01 -2.93 -1.46
CA ILE A 336 -6.76 -1.68 -1.63
C ILE A 336 -5.82 -0.54 -1.30
N SER A 337 -5.68 0.41 -2.22
CA SER A 337 -4.84 1.58 -1.97
C SER A 337 -5.58 2.89 -2.24
N ASN A 338 -5.76 3.69 -1.19
CA ASN A 338 -6.39 5.01 -1.22
C ASN A 338 -7.80 4.99 -1.83
N VAL A 339 -8.58 3.93 -1.60
CA VAL A 339 -9.96 3.82 -2.06
C VAL A 339 -10.92 4.13 -0.93
N LEU A 340 -10.60 3.71 0.31
CA LEU A 340 -11.49 3.84 1.44
C LEU A 340 -11.69 5.31 1.85
N ASN A 341 -10.77 6.21 1.49
CA ASN A 341 -10.99 7.66 1.64
C ASN A 341 -12.22 8.17 0.87
N TYR A 342 -12.75 7.42 -0.10
CA TYR A 342 -13.94 7.77 -0.88
C TYR A 342 -15.11 6.81 -0.62
N CYS A 343 -14.82 5.54 -0.32
CA CYS A 343 -15.84 4.51 -0.16
C CYS A 343 -15.90 3.94 1.27
N THR A 344 -15.89 4.83 2.27
CA THR A 344 -16.13 4.40 3.66
C THR A 344 -17.61 4.56 4.03
N ASP A 345 -18.33 3.44 3.98
CA ASP A 345 -19.73 3.27 4.37
C ASP A 345 -20.02 1.80 4.73
N GLU A 346 -21.26 1.54 5.13
CA GLU A 346 -21.69 0.21 5.61
C GLU A 346 -21.69 -0.85 4.49
N ASP A 347 -22.06 -0.46 3.27
CA ASP A 347 -22.11 -1.36 2.10
C ASP A 347 -20.69 -1.82 1.73
N SER A 348 -19.75 -0.88 1.68
CA SER A 348 -18.34 -1.18 1.48
C SER A 348 -17.79 -2.07 2.60
N ALA A 349 -18.13 -1.81 3.86
CA ALA A 349 -17.71 -2.64 4.99
C ALA A 349 -18.28 -4.07 4.92
N GLU A 350 -19.54 -4.21 4.51
CA GLU A 350 -20.18 -5.50 4.28
C GLU A 350 -19.51 -6.26 3.14
N LEU A 351 -19.22 -5.60 2.02
CA LEU A 351 -18.51 -6.19 0.89
C LEU A 351 -17.14 -6.75 1.31
N LEU A 352 -16.32 -5.95 1.99
CA LEU A 352 -15.00 -6.38 2.46
C LEU A 352 -15.09 -7.53 3.46
N THR A 353 -16.10 -7.50 4.34
CA THR A 353 -16.36 -8.61 5.28
C THR A 353 -16.75 -9.88 4.53
N ASN A 354 -17.61 -9.77 3.52
CA ASN A 354 -18.08 -10.91 2.74
C ASN A 354 -16.95 -11.53 1.90
N LEU A 355 -16.02 -10.73 1.36
CA LEU A 355 -14.80 -11.26 0.73
C LEU A 355 -14.02 -12.15 1.70
N LEU A 356 -13.76 -11.64 2.90
CA LEU A 356 -13.02 -12.37 3.93
C LEU A 356 -13.74 -13.65 4.39
N ARG A 357 -15.08 -13.60 4.53
CA ARG A 357 -15.89 -14.78 4.88
C ARG A 357 -15.94 -15.82 3.77
N ASN A 358 -15.81 -15.40 2.52
CA ASN A 358 -15.86 -16.27 1.34
C ASN A 358 -14.48 -16.71 0.85
N GLY A 359 -13.49 -16.75 1.76
CA GLY A 359 -12.20 -17.37 1.50
C GLY A 359 -11.07 -16.42 1.09
N THR A 360 -11.29 -15.10 1.03
CA THR A 360 -10.17 -14.15 0.96
C THR A 360 -9.39 -14.19 2.26
N ARG A 361 -8.10 -14.54 2.18
CA ARG A 361 -7.26 -14.69 3.37
C ARG A 361 -6.94 -13.37 4.03
N ALA A 362 -6.67 -12.36 3.23
CA ALA A 362 -6.27 -11.05 3.71
C ALA A 362 -6.67 -9.96 2.73
N ILE A 363 -7.07 -8.83 3.29
CA ILE A 363 -7.17 -7.58 2.56
C ILE A 363 -6.07 -6.66 3.08
N LEU A 364 -5.14 -6.30 2.19
CA LEU A 364 -4.00 -5.42 2.48
C LEU A 364 -4.39 -3.99 2.13
N LEU A 365 -4.20 -3.07 3.07
CA LEU A 365 -4.67 -1.70 2.95
C LEU A 365 -3.49 -0.74 3.01
N ASN A 366 -3.40 0.14 2.01
CA ASN A 366 -2.52 1.31 2.02
C ASN A 366 -3.33 2.59 1.80
N GLU A 367 -3.61 3.32 2.86
CA GLU A 367 -4.47 4.51 2.91
C GLU A 367 -3.69 5.78 3.26
N ARG A 368 -4.25 6.96 2.97
CA ARG A 368 -3.60 8.24 3.29
C ARG A 368 -3.94 8.79 4.67
N GLY A 369 -5.17 8.60 5.11
CA GLY A 369 -5.64 9.12 6.40
C GLY A 369 -5.11 8.27 7.55
N ALA A 370 -4.55 8.93 8.58
CA ALA A 370 -4.10 8.27 9.81
C ALA A 370 -5.23 7.57 10.57
N GLU A 371 -6.48 8.02 10.40
CA GLU A 371 -7.63 7.35 11.02
C GLU A 371 -8.65 6.99 9.94
N GLN A 372 -9.05 5.72 9.92
CA GLN A 372 -9.97 5.15 8.95
C GLN A 372 -11.22 4.67 9.66
N ARG A 373 -12.36 5.34 9.40
CA ARG A 373 -13.67 4.92 9.93
C ARG A 373 -14.01 3.48 9.51
N MET A 374 -13.52 3.02 8.36
CA MET A 374 -13.72 1.65 7.89
C MET A 374 -13.31 0.59 8.92
N VAL A 375 -12.27 0.86 9.72
CA VAL A 375 -11.80 -0.06 10.77
C VAL A 375 -12.91 -0.38 11.76
N GLU A 376 -13.65 0.64 12.24
CA GLU A 376 -14.74 0.44 13.19
C GLU A 376 -15.90 -0.35 12.56
N LEU A 377 -16.19 -0.10 11.28
CA LEU A 377 -17.28 -0.76 10.56
C LEU A 377 -17.00 -2.26 10.36
N VAL A 378 -15.77 -2.63 10.00
CA VAL A 378 -15.41 -4.04 9.79
C VAL A 378 -15.21 -4.77 11.12
N GLN A 379 -14.66 -4.12 12.15
CA GLN A 379 -14.50 -4.71 13.47
C GLN A 379 -15.84 -5.06 14.12
N LYS A 380 -16.86 -4.21 13.94
CA LYS A 380 -18.25 -4.53 14.36
C LYS A 380 -18.81 -5.80 13.70
N ARG A 381 -18.25 -6.21 12.55
CA ARG A 381 -18.62 -7.41 11.81
C ARG A 381 -17.71 -8.61 12.11
N GLY A 382 -16.83 -8.47 13.11
CA GLY A 382 -15.91 -9.50 13.58
C GLY A 382 -14.57 -9.55 12.84
N VAL A 383 -14.36 -8.72 11.81
CA VAL A 383 -13.09 -8.68 11.06
C VAL A 383 -11.94 -8.30 11.99
N ARG A 384 -10.87 -9.10 11.95
CA ARG A 384 -9.66 -8.82 12.72
C ARG A 384 -8.80 -7.83 11.95
N VAL A 385 -8.47 -6.71 12.58
CA VAL A 385 -7.66 -5.64 11.99
C VAL A 385 -6.29 -5.61 12.65
N VAL A 386 -5.24 -5.71 11.85
CA VAL A 386 -3.85 -5.57 12.29
C VAL A 386 -3.28 -4.29 11.69
N ARG A 387 -2.77 -3.40 12.54
CA ARG A 387 -2.08 -2.18 12.12
C ARG A 387 -0.60 -2.45 12.00
N LEU A 388 -0.02 -2.02 10.89
CA LEU A 388 1.37 -2.31 10.55
C LEU A 388 2.32 -1.16 10.91
N LEU A 389 1.77 0.02 11.20
CA LEU A 389 2.52 1.21 11.60
C LEU A 389 2.59 1.34 13.11
N CYS A 390 3.59 2.10 13.56
CA CYS A 390 3.79 2.42 14.97
C CYS A 390 2.58 3.16 15.54
N GLN A 391 1.98 2.60 16.60
CA GLN A 391 0.92 3.28 17.35
C GLN A 391 1.49 4.02 18.56
N GLU A 392 2.70 3.69 18.98
CA GLU A 392 3.37 4.30 20.13
C GLU A 392 3.83 5.72 19.79
N GLY A 393 3.48 6.69 20.65
CA GLY A 393 3.89 8.09 20.50
C GLY A 393 3.23 8.88 19.37
N CYS A 394 2.69 8.22 18.34
CA CYS A 394 2.08 8.85 17.16
C CYS A 394 0.54 8.85 17.20
N GLY A 395 -0.07 8.09 18.13
CA GLY A 395 -1.52 7.91 18.18
C GLY A 395 -2.00 6.83 17.21
N ARG A 396 -3.29 6.85 16.89
CA ARG A 396 -3.91 5.89 15.96
C ARG A 396 -3.40 6.14 14.54
N ASP A 397 -2.85 5.10 13.92
CA ASP A 397 -2.40 5.14 12.53
C ASP A 397 -2.86 3.90 11.74
N ASP A 398 -3.88 4.12 10.93
CA ASP A 398 -4.60 3.16 10.10
C ASP A 398 -4.11 3.19 8.63
N ARG A 399 -2.98 3.85 8.32
CA ARG A 399 -2.54 3.98 6.92
C ARG A 399 -2.03 2.68 6.30
N GLN A 400 -1.44 1.79 7.09
CA GLN A 400 -1.10 0.44 6.62
C GLN A 400 -1.67 -0.61 7.55
N MET A 401 -2.51 -1.49 6.99
CA MET A 401 -3.25 -2.48 7.77
C MET A 401 -3.46 -3.77 7.00
N ILE A 402 -3.76 -4.83 7.76
CA ILE A 402 -4.29 -6.09 7.25
C ILE A 402 -5.66 -6.32 7.87
N PHE A 403 -6.65 -6.61 7.04
CA PHE A 403 -7.90 -7.19 7.49
C PHE A 403 -7.85 -8.70 7.28
N PHE A 404 -8.16 -9.45 8.34
CA PHE A 404 -8.25 -10.89 8.35
C PHE A 404 -9.69 -11.35 8.52
N PRO A 405 -10.02 -12.59 8.11
CA PRO A 405 -11.30 -13.20 8.36
C PRO A 405 -11.72 -13.05 9.82
N PRO A 406 -13.03 -12.92 10.08
CA PRO A 406 -13.53 -12.98 11.45
C PRO A 406 -12.99 -14.23 12.13
N ALA A 407 -12.53 -14.08 13.37
CA ALA A 407 -12.16 -15.24 14.16
C ALA A 407 -13.36 -16.19 14.19
N GLU A 408 -13.16 -17.47 13.88
CA GLU A 408 -14.18 -18.46 14.15
C GLU A 408 -14.56 -18.29 15.63
N ASN A 409 -15.84 -18.08 15.93
CA ASN A 409 -16.30 -18.01 17.31
C ASN A 409 -15.70 -19.22 18.03
N PRO A 410 -14.92 -19.06 19.11
CA PRO A 410 -14.67 -20.20 19.97
C PRO A 410 -16.05 -20.68 20.38
N SER A 411 -16.40 -21.90 19.97
CA SER A 411 -17.63 -22.55 20.38
C SER A 411 -17.81 -22.29 21.87
N PRO A 412 -18.98 -21.79 22.34
CA PRO A 412 -19.17 -21.50 23.76
C PRO A 412 -18.85 -22.80 24.49
N ASN A 413 -17.74 -22.78 25.22
CA ASN A 413 -17.23 -23.93 25.93
C ASN A 413 -18.39 -24.45 26.79
N ALA A 414 -18.88 -25.66 26.52
CA ALA A 414 -20.06 -26.25 27.16
C ALA A 414 -19.90 -26.44 28.69
N ASN A 415 -18.77 -26.02 29.25
CA ASN A 415 -18.42 -26.09 30.66
C ASN A 415 -18.19 -24.71 31.32
N ALA A 416 -18.46 -23.59 30.65
CA ALA A 416 -18.46 -22.29 31.32
C ALA A 416 -19.74 -22.15 32.18
N PRO A 417 -19.63 -21.91 33.51
CA PRO A 417 -20.80 -21.73 34.35
C PRO A 417 -21.59 -20.48 33.91
N PRO A 418 -22.93 -20.54 33.93
CA PRO A 418 -23.76 -19.43 33.47
C PRO A 418 -23.53 -18.19 34.34
N PRO A 419 -23.55 -16.98 33.74
CA PRO A 419 -23.48 -15.74 34.50
C PRO A 419 -24.68 -15.65 35.46
N PRO A 420 -24.51 -15.04 36.64
CA PRO A 420 -25.57 -14.95 37.64
C PRO A 420 -26.76 -14.17 37.09
N PRO A 421 -28.01 -14.56 37.43
CA PRO A 421 -29.20 -13.92 36.91
C PRO A 421 -29.27 -12.46 37.38
N HIS A 422 -29.43 -11.54 36.43
CA HIS A 422 -29.77 -10.14 36.71
C HIS A 422 -31.15 -10.09 37.38
N ALA A 423 -31.20 -9.37 38.51
CA ALA A 423 -32.43 -9.13 39.26
C ALA A 423 -33.48 -8.41 38.39
N ALA A 424 -34.70 -8.89 38.53
CA ALA A 424 -35.88 -8.51 37.78
C ALA A 424 -36.29 -7.03 37.95
N ASP A 425 -37.03 -6.58 36.95
CA ASP A 425 -37.71 -5.29 36.79
C ASP A 425 -38.44 -4.80 38.05
N ALA A 426 -38.34 -3.49 38.29
CA ALA A 426 -39.28 -2.74 39.11
C ALA A 426 -40.00 -1.68 38.23
N PRO A 427 -41.31 -1.48 38.41
CA PRO A 427 -42.17 -0.81 37.44
C PRO A 427 -42.10 0.74 37.48
N SER A 428 -42.34 1.34 36.30
CA SER A 428 -42.47 2.79 36.07
C SER A 428 -43.58 3.46 36.89
N PRO A 429 -43.41 4.75 37.25
CA PRO A 429 -44.53 5.66 37.46
C PRO A 429 -44.62 6.71 36.34
N GLU A 430 -45.78 6.67 35.68
CA GLU A 430 -46.65 7.76 35.22
C GLU A 430 -46.10 9.09 34.63
N ALA A 431 -46.75 9.44 33.53
CA ALA A 431 -46.57 10.62 32.71
C ALA A 431 -46.88 11.94 33.43
N ASN A 432 -46.07 12.96 33.16
CA ASN A 432 -46.42 14.36 33.38
C ASN A 432 -46.25 15.14 32.06
N PRO A 433 -47.34 15.57 31.40
CA PRO A 433 -47.28 16.27 30.13
C PRO A 433 -47.25 17.77 30.39
N ASP A 434 -46.09 18.33 30.72
CA ASP A 434 -45.81 19.75 30.54
C ASP A 434 -44.37 20.06 30.97
N ARG A 435 -43.46 20.17 29.99
CA ARG A 435 -42.34 21.15 29.95
C ARG A 435 -41.35 20.82 28.84
N ASN A 436 -41.19 21.77 27.94
CA ASN A 436 -39.96 22.04 27.19
C ASN A 436 -39.79 23.59 27.20
N PRO A 437 -38.61 24.21 27.05
CA PRO A 437 -37.28 23.64 26.82
C PRO A 437 -36.10 24.29 27.61
N LYS A 438 -34.95 23.61 27.65
CA LYS A 438 -33.59 24.17 27.39
C LYS A 438 -32.51 23.07 27.51
N PRO A 439 -31.38 23.18 26.78
CA PRO A 439 -30.37 22.13 26.69
C PRO A 439 -29.29 22.34 27.76
N ASP A 440 -29.20 21.43 28.72
CA ASP A 440 -28.06 21.37 29.63
C ASP A 440 -27.39 19.99 29.59
N ALA A 441 -26.07 20.07 29.82
CA ALA A 441 -25.05 19.07 29.61
C ALA A 441 -25.37 17.69 30.21
N ASN A 442 -25.07 16.65 29.43
CA ASN A 442 -25.06 15.26 29.89
C ASN A 442 -23.65 14.93 30.46
N PRO A 443 -23.48 14.67 31.77
CA PRO A 443 -22.22 14.23 32.34
C PRO A 443 -22.27 12.71 32.50
N ASN A 444 -22.26 11.96 31.40
CA ASN A 444 -22.04 10.51 31.47
C ASN A 444 -21.42 9.98 30.18
N VAL A 445 -20.14 10.30 29.98
CA VAL A 445 -19.28 9.56 29.05
C VAL A 445 -18.40 8.67 29.92
N GLY A 446 -18.80 7.39 30.03
CA GLY A 446 -17.96 6.35 30.62
C GLY A 446 -16.64 6.28 29.87
N ALA A 447 -15.54 6.13 30.61
CA ALA A 447 -14.21 5.96 30.02
C ALA A 447 -14.19 4.76 29.05
N PRO A 448 -13.50 4.85 27.91
CA PRO A 448 -13.35 3.72 27.01
C PRO A 448 -12.62 2.59 27.73
N LEU A 449 -13.18 1.38 27.65
CA LEU A 449 -12.54 0.17 28.18
C LEU A 449 -11.17 -0.02 27.49
N PRO A 450 -10.14 -0.45 28.23
CA PRO A 450 -8.86 -0.79 27.63
C PRO A 450 -9.05 -1.92 26.60
N PRO A 451 -8.32 -1.90 25.47
CA PRO A 451 -8.41 -2.97 24.50
C PRO A 451 -7.98 -4.29 25.14
N PRO A 452 -8.63 -5.42 24.77
CA PRO A 452 -8.20 -6.73 25.24
C PRO A 452 -6.76 -7.02 24.78
N PRO A 453 -5.96 -7.75 25.59
CA PRO A 453 -4.60 -8.12 25.21
C PRO A 453 -4.63 -9.01 23.95
N PRO A 454 -3.61 -8.92 23.09
CA PRO A 454 -3.53 -9.79 21.91
C PRO A 454 -3.40 -11.26 22.34
N PRO A 455 -4.14 -12.19 21.73
CA PRO A 455 -3.98 -13.62 21.97
C PRO A 455 -2.64 -14.12 21.38
N PRO A 456 -2.14 -15.27 21.87
CA PRO A 456 -0.85 -15.80 21.45
C PRO A 456 -0.82 -16.14 19.95
N PRO A 457 0.33 -15.99 19.27
CA PRO A 457 0.49 -16.28 17.84
C PRO A 457 0.27 -17.74 17.47
N HIS A 458 0.18 -18.01 16.16
CA HIS A 458 0.23 -19.36 15.60
C HIS A 458 1.41 -20.16 16.20
N PRO A 459 1.23 -21.46 16.48
CA PRO A 459 2.31 -22.31 16.96
C PRO A 459 3.42 -22.38 15.90
N GLY A 460 4.52 -21.65 16.12
CA GLY A 460 5.69 -21.70 15.26
C GLY A 460 6.52 -20.41 15.20
N VAL A 461 5.92 -19.23 15.24
CA VAL A 461 6.67 -17.95 15.27
C VAL A 461 5.84 -16.86 15.95
N THR A 462 6.35 -16.30 17.05
CA THR A 462 5.73 -15.15 17.72
C THR A 462 6.35 -13.85 17.22
N TYR A 463 5.84 -13.28 16.13
CA TYR A 463 6.17 -11.90 15.78
C TYR A 463 5.28 -10.94 16.57
N THR A 464 5.86 -10.15 17.45
CA THR A 464 5.16 -9.04 18.09
C THR A 464 5.01 -7.87 17.11
N GLN A 465 4.04 -6.99 17.35
CA GLN A 465 3.92 -5.73 16.59
C GLN A 465 5.24 -4.90 16.65
N GLN A 466 5.99 -5.04 17.75
CA GLN A 466 7.29 -4.42 17.95
C GLN A 466 8.38 -5.02 17.03
N ASP A 467 8.34 -6.33 16.77
CA ASP A 467 9.29 -7.01 15.87
C ASP A 467 9.07 -6.60 14.41
N ALA A 468 7.81 -6.44 13.96
CA ALA A 468 7.50 -5.92 12.62
C ALA A 468 7.93 -4.44 12.43
N MET A 469 8.21 -3.73 13.52
CA MET A 469 8.56 -2.31 13.54
C MET A 469 10.06 -2.05 13.73
N ALA A 470 10.81 -2.98 14.32
CA ALA A 470 12.21 -2.79 14.73
C ALA A 470 13.25 -2.96 13.59
N HIS A 471 12.82 -3.28 12.37
CA HIS A 471 13.74 -3.54 11.27
C HIS A 471 14.26 -2.24 10.63
N ALA A 472 15.52 -1.93 10.93
CA ALA A 472 16.34 -0.96 10.22
C ALA A 472 16.60 -1.33 8.73
N ASP A 473 16.11 -2.49 8.28
CA ASP A 473 16.41 -3.11 6.99
C ASP A 473 15.25 -3.09 5.98
N LEU A 474 14.17 -2.34 6.24
CA LEU A 474 13.13 -2.13 5.22
C LEU A 474 13.74 -1.49 3.97
N VAL A 475 13.43 -2.02 2.79
CA VAL A 475 13.95 -1.48 1.52
C VAL A 475 13.47 -0.05 1.33
N PHE A 476 12.17 0.17 1.61
CA PHE A 476 11.60 1.51 1.73
C PHE A 476 11.26 1.75 3.19
N PRO A 477 12.17 2.35 3.99
CA PRO A 477 11.97 2.54 5.43
C PRO A 477 10.85 3.53 5.76
N ASN A 478 10.28 4.16 4.74
CA ASN A 478 9.31 5.24 4.91
C ASN A 478 7.89 4.69 5.00
N VAL A 479 7.22 5.16 6.04
CA VAL A 479 5.77 5.18 6.21
C VAL A 479 5.16 6.21 5.23
N PRO A 480 3.86 6.15 4.87
CA PRO A 480 3.30 6.91 3.74
C PRO A 480 3.63 8.39 3.77
N TYR A 481 3.72 8.98 2.57
CA TYR A 481 4.10 10.37 2.26
C TYR A 481 3.74 11.46 3.30
N GLU A 482 2.59 11.33 3.97
CA GLU A 482 2.14 12.26 5.01
C GLU A 482 2.99 12.23 6.28
N GLU A 483 3.68 11.13 6.60
CA GLU A 483 4.49 11.03 7.82
C GLU A 483 5.72 11.93 7.79
N ARG A 484 6.34 12.18 6.62
CA ARG A 484 7.41 13.19 6.51
C ARG A 484 6.93 14.63 6.71
N LYS A 485 5.62 14.89 6.65
CA LYS A 485 5.06 16.17 7.09
C LYS A 485 4.94 16.27 8.61
N PHE A 486 4.91 15.15 9.33
CA PHE A 486 4.59 15.08 10.76
C PHE A 486 5.77 14.62 11.65
N GLN A 487 6.68 13.78 11.15
CA GLN A 487 7.83 13.27 11.88
C GLN A 487 9.08 14.12 11.63
N ARG A 488 9.36 15.08 12.54
CA ARG A 488 10.71 15.36 13.05
C ARG A 488 10.79 16.43 14.12
#